data_AF-R0ARL0-F1
#
_entry.id   AF-R0ARL0-F1
#
_cell.length_a   1.000
_cell.length_b   1.000
_cell.length_c   1.000
_cell.angle_alpha   90.00
_cell.angle_beta   90.00
_cell.angle_gamma   90.00
#
_symmetry.space_group_name_H-M   'P 1'
#
loop_
_entity.id
_entity.type
_entity.pdbx_description
1 polymer ?
#
loop_
_entity_poly.entity_id
_entity_poly.type
_entity_poly.pdbx_seq_one_letter_code
_entity_poly.pdbx_strand_id
1 'polypeptide(L)'
;MFKLGAITVGQSPRTDVTDDIMGIFQGKVEILERGALDGLTVEDIDKLAPDAGEYVLVSRMRDGSQVSFSEQKILPRIQECIEQLEAEGVKMILFFCTGEFDYKFKSRVPLIFPCDLISRLIPVLCGDRQLIVVTPTQRQVQQSQEKWRKYVNDVVTVAASPYGGWEEIEQACRKISALQGPLVVMDCIGYSFAMKREVAEKTGKTVVLSRTMAARVISELSDI
;
A
#
# COMPACT_ATOMS: atom_id res chain seq x y z
N MET A 1 -19.22 -13.14 -11.21
CA MET A 1 -18.08 -12.22 -11.12
C MET A 1 -17.97 -11.76 -9.67
N PHE A 2 -16.80 -11.92 -9.06
CA PHE A 2 -16.55 -11.59 -7.67
C PHE A 2 -16.40 -10.08 -7.50
N LYS A 3 -17.25 -9.42 -6.72
CA LYS A 3 -17.18 -7.97 -6.49
C LYS A 3 -16.25 -7.64 -5.33
N LEU A 4 -15.11 -7.04 -5.64
CA LEU A 4 -14.12 -6.54 -4.68
C LEU A 4 -14.32 -5.04 -4.50
N GLY A 5 -14.55 -4.58 -3.28
CA GLY A 5 -14.42 -3.16 -2.96
C GLY A 5 -12.95 -2.78 -2.83
N ALA A 6 -12.57 -1.58 -3.24
CA ALA A 6 -11.25 -1.04 -3.00
C ALA A 6 -11.32 0.39 -2.47
N ILE A 7 -10.61 0.66 -1.37
CA ILE A 7 -10.60 1.97 -0.71
C ILE A 7 -9.20 2.57 -0.76
N THR A 8 -9.11 3.82 -1.23
CA THR A 8 -7.91 4.64 -1.12
C THR A 8 -8.14 5.80 -0.15
N VAL A 9 -7.11 6.17 0.62
CA VAL A 9 -7.18 7.36 1.49
C VAL A 9 -7.22 8.67 0.70
N GLY A 10 -6.80 8.63 -0.57
CA GLY A 10 -6.89 9.76 -1.49
C GLY A 10 -8.18 9.72 -2.31
N GLN A 11 -8.04 10.01 -3.61
CA GLN A 11 -9.12 9.92 -4.59
C GLN A 11 -9.05 8.62 -5.38
N SER A 12 -10.20 8.02 -5.65
CA SER A 12 -10.36 6.92 -6.61
C SER A 12 -10.56 7.48 -8.03
N PRO A 13 -10.40 6.74 -9.13
CA PRO A 13 -9.77 5.43 -9.20
C PRO A 13 -8.24 5.51 -9.05
N ARG A 14 -7.64 4.45 -8.52
CA ARG A 14 -6.20 4.23 -8.43
C ARG A 14 -5.74 3.37 -9.60
N THR A 15 -5.83 3.95 -10.81
CA THR A 15 -5.43 3.27 -12.06
C THR A 15 -3.98 2.76 -12.01
N ASP A 16 -3.09 3.49 -11.33
CA ASP A 16 -1.70 3.08 -11.09
C ASP A 16 -1.54 1.77 -10.30
N VAL A 17 -2.57 1.39 -9.52
CA VAL A 17 -2.65 0.13 -8.78
C VAL A 17 -3.49 -0.89 -9.53
N THR A 18 -4.71 -0.54 -9.94
CA THR A 18 -5.65 -1.47 -10.58
C THR A 18 -5.08 -2.02 -11.89
N ASP A 19 -4.53 -1.17 -12.76
CA ASP A 19 -4.00 -1.60 -14.06
C ASP A 19 -2.87 -2.63 -13.90
N ASP A 20 -2.13 -2.58 -12.79
CA ASP A 20 -1.03 -3.49 -12.49
C ASP A 20 -1.49 -4.83 -11.87
N ILE A 21 -2.61 -4.85 -11.14
CA ILE A 21 -3.08 -6.04 -10.44
C ILE A 21 -4.21 -6.78 -11.17
N MET A 22 -4.95 -6.12 -12.08
CA MET A 22 -6.13 -6.71 -12.72
C MET A 22 -5.81 -8.01 -13.47
N GLY A 23 -4.62 -8.13 -14.05
CA GLY A 23 -4.18 -9.36 -14.72
C GLY A 23 -4.07 -10.58 -13.79
N ILE A 24 -3.88 -10.36 -12.49
CA ILE A 24 -3.81 -11.44 -11.48
C ILE A 24 -5.18 -12.13 -11.34
N PHE A 25 -6.28 -11.37 -11.46
CA PHE A 25 -7.63 -11.89 -11.27
C PHE A 25 -8.20 -12.64 -12.47
N GLN A 26 -7.54 -12.62 -13.63
CA GLN A 26 -7.95 -13.35 -14.84
C GLN A 26 -9.42 -13.13 -15.23
N GLY A 27 -9.93 -11.91 -15.04
CA GLY A 27 -11.32 -11.54 -15.35
C GLY A 27 -12.39 -12.07 -14.38
N LYS A 28 -12.01 -12.71 -13.27
CA LYS A 28 -12.96 -13.25 -12.28
C LYS A 28 -13.45 -12.20 -11.29
N VAL A 29 -12.68 -11.13 -11.08
CA VAL A 29 -12.93 -10.05 -10.12
C VAL A 29 -13.32 -8.76 -10.83
N GLU A 30 -14.37 -8.12 -10.34
CA GLU A 30 -14.77 -6.73 -10.63
C GLU A 30 -14.36 -5.87 -9.44
N ILE A 31 -13.67 -4.75 -9.67
CA ILE A 31 -13.27 -3.82 -8.62
C ILE A 31 -14.20 -2.59 -8.62
N LEU A 32 -14.78 -2.29 -7.46
CA LEU A 32 -15.50 -1.05 -7.19
C LEU A 32 -14.65 -0.17 -6.27
N GLU A 33 -14.23 1.00 -6.76
CA GLU A 33 -13.32 1.87 -6.02
C GLU A 33 -14.03 3.03 -5.32
N ARG A 34 -13.59 3.37 -4.11
CA ARG A 34 -13.96 4.59 -3.39
C ARG A 34 -12.72 5.26 -2.80
N GLY A 35 -12.66 6.57 -2.89
CA GLY A 35 -11.63 7.40 -2.30
C GLY A 35 -12.20 8.22 -1.15
N ALA A 36 -11.49 8.26 -0.02
CA ALA A 36 -11.93 9.07 1.11
C ALA A 36 -11.94 10.58 0.78
N LEU A 37 -11.19 11.02 -0.24
CA LEU A 37 -11.22 12.39 -0.76
C LEU A 37 -12.09 12.57 -2.02
N ASP A 38 -12.87 11.57 -2.41
CA ASP A 38 -13.76 11.70 -3.57
C ASP A 38 -14.80 12.79 -3.33
N GLY A 39 -15.01 13.63 -4.35
CA GLY A 39 -15.99 14.72 -4.32
C GLY A 39 -15.58 15.93 -3.48
N LEU A 40 -14.40 15.94 -2.85
CA LEU A 40 -13.91 17.10 -2.09
C LEU A 40 -13.29 18.17 -2.97
N THR A 41 -13.53 19.44 -2.62
CA THR A 41 -12.80 20.58 -3.17
C THR A 41 -11.46 20.78 -2.45
N VAL A 42 -10.62 21.67 -2.97
CA VAL A 42 -9.36 22.05 -2.31
C VAL A 42 -9.63 22.61 -0.91
N GLU A 43 -10.63 23.48 -0.76
CA GLU A 43 -10.99 24.08 0.52
C GLU A 43 -11.50 23.04 1.54
N ASP A 44 -12.13 21.96 1.08
CA ASP A 44 -12.53 20.86 1.97
C ASP A 44 -11.34 20.02 2.42
N ILE A 45 -10.34 19.83 1.54
CA ILE A 45 -9.10 19.13 1.87
C ILE A 45 -8.27 19.95 2.85
N ASP A 46 -8.26 21.28 2.73
CA ASP A 46 -7.56 22.17 3.67
C ASP A 46 -8.11 22.03 5.10
N LYS A 47 -9.41 21.76 5.26
CA LYS A 47 -10.02 21.46 6.58
C LYS A 47 -9.54 20.14 7.18
N LEU A 48 -9.01 19.24 6.37
CA LEU A 48 -8.43 17.97 6.79
C LEU A 48 -6.94 18.09 7.15
N ALA A 49 -6.35 19.29 7.06
CA ALA A 49 -4.96 19.52 7.42
C ALA A 49 -4.67 19.00 8.85
N PRO A 50 -3.50 18.37 9.07
CA PRO A 50 -3.12 17.85 10.37
C PRO A 50 -2.86 18.97 11.37
N ASP A 51 -3.36 18.81 12.59
CA ASP A 51 -2.98 19.65 13.72
C ASP A 51 -1.57 19.27 14.23
N ALA A 52 -0.95 20.14 15.03
CA ALA A 52 0.40 19.90 15.53
C ALA A 52 0.48 18.61 16.36
N GLY A 53 1.32 17.66 15.91
CA GLY A 53 1.51 16.36 16.56
C GLY A 53 0.57 15.24 16.06
N GLU A 54 -0.37 15.55 15.15
CA GLU A 54 -1.18 14.52 14.50
C GLU A 54 -0.37 13.72 13.48
N TYR A 55 -0.78 12.47 13.29
CA TYR A 55 -0.20 11.61 12.26
C TYR A 55 -0.63 12.07 10.87
N VAL A 56 0.36 12.31 10.00
CA VAL A 56 0.14 12.87 8.67
C VAL A 56 0.11 11.76 7.62
N LEU A 57 -1.01 11.68 6.90
CA LEU A 57 -1.11 10.87 5.69
C LEU A 57 -0.81 11.74 4.48
N VAL A 58 -0.08 11.18 3.52
CA VAL A 58 0.17 11.80 2.22
C VAL A 58 -0.45 10.92 1.14
N SER A 59 -1.25 11.53 0.27
CA SER A 59 -1.82 10.82 -0.88
C SER A 59 -1.64 11.63 -2.16
N ARG A 60 -1.60 10.91 -3.27
CA ARG A 60 -1.69 11.48 -4.61
C ARG A 60 -3.15 11.71 -4.99
N MET A 61 -3.42 12.85 -5.63
CA MET A 61 -4.71 13.26 -6.18
C MET A 61 -4.86 12.84 -7.64
N ARG A 62 -6.07 12.92 -8.20
CA ARG A 62 -6.32 12.57 -9.62
C ARG A 62 -5.51 13.40 -10.61
N ASP A 63 -5.27 14.67 -10.29
CA ASP A 63 -4.45 15.59 -11.10
C ASP A 63 -2.94 15.36 -10.93
N GLY A 64 -2.55 14.39 -10.10
CA GLY A 64 -1.16 14.04 -9.82
C GLY A 64 -0.50 14.85 -8.71
N SER A 65 -1.18 15.88 -8.17
CA SER A 65 -0.71 16.63 -7.00
C SER A 65 -0.66 15.75 -5.75
N GLN A 66 0.09 16.19 -4.73
CA GLN A 66 0.14 15.53 -3.43
C GLN A 66 -0.57 16.39 -2.39
N VAL A 67 -1.41 15.75 -1.58
CA VAL A 67 -2.08 16.38 -0.44
C VAL A 67 -1.68 15.66 0.84
N SER A 68 -1.62 16.42 1.93
CA SER A 68 -1.33 15.93 3.26
C SER A 68 -2.51 16.22 4.18
N PHE A 69 -2.95 15.23 4.94
CA PHE A 69 -4.12 15.34 5.81
C PHE A 69 -3.94 14.51 7.08
N SER A 70 -4.71 14.84 8.10
CA SER A 70 -4.77 14.11 9.37
C SER A 70 -5.34 12.71 9.16
N GLU A 71 -4.66 11.70 9.70
CA GLU A 71 -5.23 10.36 9.78
C GLU A 71 -6.58 10.36 10.50
N GLN A 72 -6.68 11.04 11.65
CA GLN A 72 -7.91 11.01 12.45
C GLN A 72 -9.10 11.62 11.72
N LYS A 73 -8.87 12.71 10.98
CA LYS A 73 -9.94 13.42 10.25
C LYS A 73 -10.44 12.64 9.02
N ILE A 74 -9.63 11.71 8.48
CA ILE A 74 -10.04 10.91 7.31
C ILE A 74 -10.83 9.64 7.69
N LEU A 75 -10.70 9.13 8.92
CA LEU A 75 -11.33 7.87 9.36
C LEU A 75 -12.86 7.83 9.14
N PRO A 76 -13.65 8.89 9.45
CA PRO A 76 -15.09 8.86 9.20
C PRO A 76 -15.43 8.69 7.71
N ARG A 77 -14.66 9.33 6.82
CA ARG A 77 -14.84 9.23 5.36
C ARG A 77 -14.49 7.84 4.83
N ILE A 78 -13.48 7.20 5.42
CA ILE A 78 -13.17 5.80 5.10
C ILE A 78 -14.32 4.88 5.53
N GLN A 79 -14.91 5.10 6.71
CA GLN A 79 -16.07 4.35 7.17
C GLN A 79 -17.27 4.50 6.23
N GLU A 80 -17.54 5.71 5.73
CA GLU A 80 -18.57 5.94 4.71
C GLU A 80 -18.30 5.17 3.41
N CYS A 81 -17.04 5.12 2.95
CA CYS A 81 -16.65 4.35 1.78
C CYS A 81 -16.92 2.85 1.97
N ILE A 82 -16.67 2.30 3.17
CA ILE A 82 -16.99 0.90 3.50
C ILE A 82 -18.49 0.64 3.36
N GLU A 83 -19.31 1.49 3.97
CA GLU A 83 -20.77 1.34 3.96
C GLU A 83 -21.36 1.44 2.55
N GLN A 84 -20.83 2.34 1.72
CA GLN A 84 -21.23 2.45 0.31
C GLN A 84 -20.91 1.18 -0.48
N LEU A 85 -19.68 0.67 -0.35
CA LEU A 85 -19.26 -0.57 -1.04
C LEU A 85 -20.08 -1.78 -0.58
N GLU A 86 -20.38 -1.87 0.73
CA GLU A 86 -21.26 -2.91 1.26
C GLU A 86 -22.67 -2.84 0.67
N ALA A 87 -23.23 -1.63 0.51
CA ALA A 87 -24.53 -1.43 -0.14
C ALA A 87 -24.53 -1.87 -1.61
N GLU A 88 -23.38 -1.82 -2.29
CA GLU A 88 -23.18 -2.30 -3.67
C GLU A 88 -22.92 -3.82 -3.75
N GLY A 89 -22.90 -4.51 -2.61
CA GLY A 89 -22.84 -5.97 -2.54
C GLY A 89 -21.44 -6.55 -2.76
N VAL A 90 -20.38 -5.80 -2.45
CA VAL A 90 -19.01 -6.34 -2.45
C VAL A 90 -18.89 -7.49 -1.45
N LYS A 91 -17.98 -8.43 -1.72
CA LYS A 91 -17.71 -9.60 -0.86
C LYS A 91 -16.58 -9.37 0.13
N MET A 92 -15.72 -8.41 -0.15
CA MET A 92 -14.58 -7.99 0.67
C MET A 92 -14.11 -6.62 0.20
N ILE A 93 -13.33 -5.94 1.04
CA ILE A 93 -12.81 -4.60 0.74
C ILE A 93 -11.29 -4.59 0.92
N LEU A 94 -10.55 -4.24 -0.13
CA LEU A 94 -9.10 -4.07 -0.14
C LEU A 94 -8.73 -2.60 0.08
N PHE A 95 -7.83 -2.35 1.02
CA PHE A 95 -7.26 -1.01 1.20
C PHE A 95 -6.06 -0.81 0.27
N PHE A 96 -6.12 0.19 -0.59
CA PHE A 96 -4.98 0.68 -1.38
C PHE A 96 -4.08 1.58 -0.54
N CYS A 97 -3.57 1.02 0.56
CA CYS A 97 -2.66 1.65 1.49
C CYS A 97 -1.81 0.59 2.21
N THR A 98 -0.61 0.97 2.64
CA THR A 98 0.24 0.16 3.54
C THR A 98 0.44 0.81 4.91
N GLY A 99 -0.34 1.86 5.20
CA GLY A 99 -0.44 2.46 6.52
C GLY A 99 -1.08 1.48 7.51
N GLU A 100 -0.63 1.56 8.76
CA GLU A 100 -1.29 0.91 9.89
C GLU A 100 -2.42 1.85 10.34
N PHE A 101 -3.62 1.33 10.55
CA PHE A 101 -4.74 2.08 11.12
C PHE A 101 -5.07 1.50 12.49
N ASP A 102 -4.91 2.29 13.54
CA ASP A 102 -5.28 1.88 14.91
C ASP A 102 -6.81 1.92 15.13
N TYR A 103 -7.55 2.42 14.14
CA TYR A 103 -9.00 2.51 14.17
C TYR A 103 -9.69 1.22 13.73
N LYS A 104 -10.67 0.77 14.52
CA LYS A 104 -11.49 -0.40 14.20
C LYS A 104 -12.71 0.03 13.39
N PHE A 105 -12.59 -0.04 12.06
CA PHE A 105 -13.72 0.13 11.17
C PHE A 105 -14.80 -0.93 11.41
N LYS A 106 -16.07 -0.52 11.29
CA LYS A 106 -17.20 -1.43 11.28
C LYS A 106 -17.40 -1.94 9.86
N SER A 107 -17.42 -3.25 9.68
CA SER A 107 -17.73 -3.84 8.39
C SER A 107 -18.44 -5.19 8.55
N ARG A 108 -19.32 -5.47 7.60
CA ARG A 108 -20.05 -6.74 7.42
C ARG A 108 -19.27 -7.71 6.53
N VAL A 109 -18.24 -7.23 5.83
CA VAL A 109 -17.38 -8.02 4.96
C VAL A 109 -15.93 -7.95 5.44
N PRO A 110 -15.05 -8.88 5.02
CA PRO A 110 -13.63 -8.80 5.38
C PRO A 110 -12.98 -7.53 4.84
N LEU A 111 -12.25 -6.84 5.72
CA LEU A 111 -11.36 -5.73 5.37
C LEU A 111 -9.93 -6.26 5.23
N ILE A 112 -9.35 -6.06 4.05
CA ILE A 112 -8.03 -6.57 3.68
C ILE A 112 -7.05 -5.40 3.66
N PHE A 113 -6.14 -5.38 4.63
CA PHE A 113 -5.05 -4.41 4.70
C PHE A 113 -3.77 -5.05 4.16
N PRO A 114 -3.16 -4.53 3.07
CA PRO A 114 -1.90 -5.06 2.54
C PRO A 114 -0.78 -5.12 3.58
N CYS A 115 -0.70 -4.12 4.48
CA CYS A 115 0.28 -4.09 5.56
C CYS A 115 0.15 -5.31 6.50
N ASP A 116 -1.07 -5.68 6.85
CA ASP A 116 -1.34 -6.84 7.72
C ASP A 116 -0.94 -8.17 7.07
N LEU A 117 -1.20 -8.30 5.76
CA LEU A 117 -0.84 -9.51 5.02
C LEU A 117 0.68 -9.67 4.95
N ILE A 118 1.39 -8.61 4.55
CA ILE A 118 2.84 -8.69 4.38
C ILE A 118 3.56 -8.82 5.73
N SER A 119 3.11 -8.14 6.79
CA SER A 119 3.78 -8.22 8.09
C SER A 119 3.76 -9.63 8.70
N ARG A 120 2.76 -10.44 8.35
CA ARG A 120 2.64 -11.85 8.77
C ARG A 120 3.40 -12.81 7.85
N LEU A 121 3.46 -12.51 6.55
CA LEU A 121 4.15 -13.36 5.57
C LEU A 121 5.67 -13.20 5.61
N ILE A 122 6.16 -11.97 5.77
CA ILE A 122 7.58 -11.65 5.64
C ILE A 122 8.45 -12.35 6.68
N PRO A 123 8.08 -12.47 7.97
CA PRO A 123 8.86 -13.24 8.93
C PRO A 123 9.05 -14.70 8.51
N VAL A 124 8.02 -15.33 7.91
CA VAL A 124 8.08 -16.70 7.41
C VAL A 124 9.06 -16.82 6.24
N LEU A 125 9.05 -15.84 5.32
CA LEU A 125 9.95 -15.83 4.16
C LEU A 125 11.39 -15.43 4.52
N CYS A 126 11.55 -14.52 5.48
CA CYS A 126 12.84 -13.97 5.85
C CYS A 126 13.62 -14.92 6.77
N GLY A 127 12.95 -15.56 7.73
CA GLY A 127 13.60 -16.31 8.81
C GLY A 127 14.54 -15.40 9.61
N ASP A 128 15.72 -15.89 9.96
CA ASP A 128 16.74 -15.15 10.72
C ASP A 128 17.64 -14.24 9.85
N ARG A 129 17.29 -14.07 8.56
CA ARG A 129 18.10 -13.29 7.61
C ARG A 129 17.73 -11.82 7.66
N GLN A 130 18.64 -10.96 7.18
CA GLN A 130 18.35 -9.53 7.04
C GLN A 130 17.19 -9.27 6.08
N LEU A 131 16.21 -8.49 6.53
CA LEU A 131 15.15 -7.93 5.71
C LEU A 131 15.59 -6.59 5.13
N ILE A 132 15.41 -6.42 3.82
CA ILE A 132 15.59 -5.12 3.15
C ILE A 132 14.22 -4.54 2.87
N VAL A 133 13.95 -3.32 3.33
CA VAL A 133 12.68 -2.63 3.11
C VAL A 133 12.92 -1.41 2.22
N VAL A 134 12.08 -1.21 1.21
CA VAL A 134 12.06 0.00 0.38
C VAL A 134 10.84 0.84 0.77
N THR A 135 11.07 2.06 1.25
CA THR A 135 10.02 2.99 1.69
C THR A 135 9.99 4.24 0.79
N PRO A 136 8.82 4.88 0.57
CA PRO A 136 8.68 5.97 -0.40
C PRO A 136 9.60 7.18 -0.17
N THR A 137 9.90 7.54 1.09
CA THR A 137 10.61 8.78 1.39
C THR A 137 11.71 8.59 2.42
N GLN A 138 12.76 9.41 2.34
CA GLN A 138 13.84 9.40 3.34
C GLN A 138 13.33 9.70 4.76
N ARG A 139 12.28 10.52 4.89
CA ARG A 139 11.65 10.85 6.18
C ARG A 139 11.00 9.63 6.85
N GLN A 140 10.58 8.64 6.06
CA GLN A 140 9.94 7.43 6.56
C GLN A 140 10.93 6.28 6.87
N VAL A 141 12.24 6.47 6.65
CA VAL A 141 13.22 5.39 6.83
C VAL A 141 13.25 4.88 8.28
N GLN A 142 13.35 5.79 9.25
CA GLN A 142 13.40 5.42 10.65
C GLN A 142 12.10 4.73 11.09
N GLN A 143 10.95 5.35 10.79
CA GLN A 143 9.63 4.82 11.12
C GLN A 143 9.39 3.44 10.50
N SER A 144 9.74 3.26 9.22
CA SER A 144 9.66 1.97 8.53
C SER A 144 10.54 0.93 9.21
N GLN A 145 11.77 1.28 9.58
CA GLN A 145 12.68 0.36 10.25
C GLN A 145 12.16 -0.05 11.63
N GLU A 146 11.60 0.89 12.40
CA GLU A 146 10.96 0.61 13.70
C GLU A 146 9.72 -0.28 13.55
N LYS A 147 8.86 0.00 12.56
CA LYS A 147 7.70 -0.83 12.22
C LYS A 147 8.11 -2.27 11.93
N TRP A 148 9.06 -2.47 11.02
CA TRP A 148 9.47 -3.81 10.58
C TRP A 148 10.26 -4.59 11.63
N ARG A 149 10.95 -3.90 12.55
CA ARG A 149 11.61 -4.52 13.72
C ARG A 149 10.66 -5.19 14.70
N LYS A 150 9.36 -4.89 14.64
CA LYS A 150 8.33 -5.62 15.39
C LYS A 150 8.17 -7.06 14.89
N TYR A 151 8.58 -7.34 13.65
CA TYR A 151 8.31 -8.60 12.96
C TYR A 151 9.58 -9.38 12.58
N VAL A 152 10.70 -8.68 12.32
CA VAL A 152 11.99 -9.27 11.93
C VAL A 152 13.13 -8.59 12.68
N ASN A 153 14.10 -9.35 13.19
CA ASN A 153 15.17 -8.84 14.06
C ASN A 153 16.18 -7.93 13.34
N ASP A 154 16.62 -8.30 12.14
CA ASP A 154 17.57 -7.52 11.33
C ASP A 154 16.85 -6.88 10.13
N VAL A 155 16.74 -5.55 10.16
CA VAL A 155 16.02 -4.76 9.15
C VAL A 155 16.89 -3.60 8.71
N VAL A 156 17.07 -3.46 7.40
CA VAL A 156 17.66 -2.28 6.76
C VAL A 156 16.62 -1.64 5.84
N THR A 157 16.42 -0.33 5.95
CA THR A 157 15.47 0.40 5.11
C THR A 157 16.19 1.33 4.13
N VAL A 158 15.77 1.32 2.88
CA VAL A 158 16.24 2.18 1.78
C VAL A 158 15.07 3.05 1.30
N ALA A 159 15.31 4.32 1.04
CA ALA A 159 14.30 5.21 0.46
C ALA A 159 14.35 5.20 -1.08
N ALA A 160 13.19 5.08 -1.71
CA ALA A 160 12.97 5.39 -3.13
C ALA A 160 11.47 5.61 -3.39
N SER A 161 11.10 6.71 -4.05
CA SER A 161 9.69 7.02 -4.26
C SER A 161 9.07 6.14 -5.36
N PRO A 162 7.89 5.52 -5.14
CA PRO A 162 7.11 4.90 -6.22
C PRO A 162 6.51 5.92 -7.20
N TYR A 163 6.53 7.21 -6.84
CA TYR A 163 5.97 8.30 -7.64
C TYR A 163 7.07 9.24 -8.18
N GLY A 164 8.34 8.94 -7.88
CA GLY A 164 9.50 9.67 -8.35
C GLY A 164 9.94 9.24 -9.74
N GLY A 165 11.09 9.75 -10.17
CA GLY A 165 11.73 9.32 -11.41
C GLY A 165 12.30 7.90 -11.30
N TRP A 166 12.40 7.19 -12.42
CA TRP A 166 12.97 5.83 -12.47
C TRP A 166 14.39 5.76 -11.89
N GLU A 167 15.15 6.84 -11.99
CA GLU A 167 16.48 6.98 -11.40
C GLU A 167 16.49 6.71 -9.89
N GLU A 168 15.42 7.05 -9.15
CA GLU A 168 15.35 6.76 -7.71
C GLU A 168 15.33 5.25 -7.44
N ILE A 169 14.62 4.48 -8.26
CA ILE A 169 14.58 3.01 -8.17
C ILE A 169 15.96 2.44 -8.53
N GLU A 170 16.60 2.95 -9.58
CA GLU A 170 17.96 2.51 -9.96
C GLU A 170 19.00 2.80 -8.87
N GLN A 171 18.93 3.96 -8.24
CA GLN A 171 19.80 4.32 -7.12
C GLN A 171 19.54 3.43 -5.91
N ALA A 172 18.28 3.08 -5.63
CA ALA A 172 17.97 2.10 -4.60
C ALA A 172 18.52 0.72 -4.93
N CYS A 173 18.45 0.26 -6.19
CA CYS A 173 19.06 -1.02 -6.60
C CYS A 173 20.56 -1.07 -6.25
N ARG A 174 21.32 0.01 -6.51
CA ARG A 174 22.75 0.07 -6.14
C ARG A 174 22.97 -0.11 -4.65
N LYS A 175 22.17 0.57 -3.82
CA LYS A 175 22.23 0.45 -2.36
C LYS A 175 21.86 -0.97 -1.91
N ILE A 176 20.77 -1.52 -2.45
CA ILE A 176 20.25 -2.85 -2.11
C ILE A 176 21.25 -3.95 -2.49
N SER A 177 21.95 -3.85 -3.62
CA SER A 177 22.94 -4.84 -4.05
C SER A 177 24.13 -4.97 -3.09
N ALA A 178 24.45 -3.91 -2.33
CA ALA A 178 25.51 -3.94 -1.31
C ALA A 178 25.06 -4.59 0.03
N LEU A 179 23.76 -4.88 0.19
CA LEU A 179 23.20 -5.46 1.41
C LEU A 179 23.13 -6.99 1.33
N GLN A 180 23.21 -7.65 2.49
CA GLN A 180 23.31 -9.11 2.58
C GLN A 180 21.93 -9.81 2.55
N GLY A 181 20.85 -9.10 2.89
CA GLY A 181 19.50 -9.66 2.92
C GLY A 181 19.03 -10.24 1.57
N PRO A 182 18.46 -11.46 1.51
CA PRO A 182 18.00 -12.06 0.25
C PRO A 182 16.59 -11.61 -0.16
N LEU A 183 15.87 -10.95 0.75
CA LEU A 183 14.48 -10.56 0.60
C LEU A 183 14.33 -9.05 0.68
N VAL A 184 13.67 -8.48 -0.33
CA VAL A 184 13.32 -7.07 -0.41
C VAL A 184 11.80 -6.94 -0.35
N VAL A 185 11.31 -6.07 0.54
CA VAL A 185 9.90 -5.67 0.59
C VAL A 185 9.81 -4.23 0.15
N MET A 186 9.06 -3.96 -0.92
CA MET A 186 8.76 -2.59 -1.29
C MET A 186 7.45 -2.19 -0.61
N ASP A 187 7.55 -1.53 0.54
CA ASP A 187 6.46 -1.28 1.49
C ASP A 187 5.67 -0.02 1.14
N CYS A 188 5.01 -0.06 -0.01
CA CYS A 188 4.02 0.93 -0.44
C CYS A 188 3.10 0.32 -1.48
N ILE A 189 1.82 0.71 -1.46
CA ILE A 189 0.88 0.31 -2.50
C ILE A 189 1.27 0.84 -3.89
N GLY A 190 2.00 1.96 -3.93
CA GLY A 190 2.39 2.63 -5.18
C GLY A 190 3.44 1.88 -6.01
N TYR A 191 4.15 0.89 -5.44
CA TYR A 191 5.22 0.22 -6.17
C TYR A 191 4.72 -0.76 -7.25
N SER A 192 4.91 -0.34 -8.49
CA SER A 192 5.25 -1.11 -9.70
C SER A 192 5.42 -2.63 -9.69
N PHE A 193 4.68 -3.45 -10.47
CA PHE A 193 5.25 -4.74 -10.92
C PHE A 193 6.52 -4.51 -11.76
N ALA A 194 6.54 -3.47 -12.59
CA ALA A 194 7.76 -3.08 -13.32
C ALA A 194 8.89 -2.69 -12.36
N MET A 195 8.62 -1.90 -11.31
CA MET A 195 9.63 -1.56 -10.29
C MET A 195 10.13 -2.80 -9.56
N LYS A 196 9.23 -3.73 -9.18
CA LYS A 196 9.62 -5.02 -8.60
C LYS A 196 10.58 -5.79 -9.51
N ARG A 197 10.28 -5.86 -10.80
CA ARG A 197 11.13 -6.55 -11.78
C ARG A 197 12.51 -5.90 -11.86
N GLU A 198 12.58 -4.59 -11.96
CA GLU A 198 13.85 -3.85 -11.97
C GLU A 198 14.71 -4.18 -10.75
N VAL A 199 14.12 -4.09 -9.54
CA VAL A 199 14.84 -4.40 -8.30
C VAL A 199 15.28 -5.86 -8.28
N ALA A 200 14.42 -6.80 -8.67
CA ALA A 200 14.75 -8.22 -8.67
C ALA A 200 15.89 -8.53 -9.67
N GLU A 201 15.81 -8.01 -10.89
CA GLU A 201 16.77 -8.25 -11.96
C GLU A 201 18.14 -7.63 -11.65
N LYS A 202 18.19 -6.40 -11.11
CA LYS A 202 19.44 -5.71 -10.79
C LYS A 202 20.15 -6.21 -9.54
N THR A 203 19.40 -6.71 -8.56
CA THR A 203 19.95 -7.11 -7.25
C THR A 203 20.10 -8.61 -7.09
N GLY A 204 19.41 -9.40 -7.92
CA GLY A 204 19.34 -10.86 -7.78
C GLY A 204 18.55 -11.32 -6.55
N LYS A 205 17.83 -10.42 -5.88
CA LYS A 205 17.10 -10.71 -4.64
C LYS A 205 15.63 -11.02 -4.90
N THR A 206 15.01 -11.73 -3.96
CA THR A 206 13.56 -11.95 -4.00
C THR A 206 12.85 -10.66 -3.60
N VAL A 207 11.86 -10.23 -4.38
CA VAL A 207 11.14 -8.96 -4.13
C VAL A 207 9.65 -9.22 -3.92
N VAL A 208 9.11 -8.69 -2.82
CA VAL A 208 7.68 -8.75 -2.46
C VAL A 208 7.09 -7.34 -2.55
N LEU A 209 5.91 -7.24 -3.18
CA LEU A 209 5.11 -6.01 -3.22
C LEU A 209 3.85 -6.21 -2.40
N SER A 210 3.45 -5.18 -1.66
CA SER A 210 2.20 -5.19 -0.91
C SER A 210 0.99 -5.34 -1.83
N ARG A 211 0.97 -4.64 -2.98
CA ARG A 211 -0.18 -4.64 -3.89
C ARG A 211 -0.43 -5.98 -4.59
N THR A 212 0.62 -6.61 -5.12
CA THR A 212 0.48 -7.89 -5.84
C THR A 212 0.29 -9.06 -4.87
N MET A 213 0.84 -8.96 -3.65
CA MET A 213 0.57 -9.96 -2.61
C MET A 213 -0.91 -9.94 -2.19
N ALA A 214 -1.45 -8.75 -1.90
CA ALA A 214 -2.86 -8.61 -1.57
C ALA A 214 -3.76 -9.13 -2.70
N ALA A 215 -3.47 -8.77 -3.96
CA ALA A 215 -4.22 -9.26 -5.11
C ALA A 215 -4.17 -10.80 -5.25
N ARG A 216 -3.02 -11.44 -5.01
CA ARG A 216 -2.90 -12.91 -5.07
C ARG A 216 -3.69 -13.61 -3.97
N VAL A 217 -3.68 -13.07 -2.75
CA VAL A 217 -4.51 -13.59 -1.65
C VAL A 217 -5.99 -13.48 -2.02
N ILE A 218 -6.41 -12.35 -2.61
CA ILE A 218 -7.80 -12.18 -3.05
C ILE A 218 -8.14 -13.11 -4.21
N SER A 219 -7.21 -13.35 -5.14
CA SER A 219 -7.39 -14.32 -6.22
C SER A 219 -7.69 -15.71 -5.66
N GLU A 220 -6.91 -16.18 -4.70
CA GLU A 220 -7.14 -17.47 -4.02
C GLU A 220 -8.56 -17.56 -3.42
N LEU A 221 -9.05 -16.45 -2.84
CA LEU A 221 -10.37 -16.39 -2.22
C LEU A 221 -11.53 -16.21 -3.22
N SER A 222 -11.24 -15.85 -4.46
CA SER A 222 -12.22 -15.61 -5.53
C SER A 222 -12.19 -16.66 -6.64
N ASP A 223 -11.26 -17.61 -6.57
CA ASP A 223 -11.14 -18.77 -7.45
C ASP A 223 -12.17 -19.87 -7.07
N ILE A 224 -13.45 -19.54 -7.23
CA ILE A 224 -14.59 -20.45 -7.01
C ILE A 224 -15.46 -20.50 -8.27
#